data_AF-F8NJ03-F1
#
_entry.id   AF-F8NJ03-F1
#
_cell.length_a   1.000
_cell.length_b   1.000
_cell.length_c   1.000
_cell.angle_alpha   90.00
_cell.angle_beta   90.00
_cell.angle_gamma   90.00
#
_symmetry.space_group_name_H-M   'P 1'
#
loop_
_entity.id
_entity.type
_entity.pdbx_description
1 polymer ?
#
loop_
_entity_poly.entity_id
_entity_poly.type
_entity_poly.pdbx_seq_one_letter_code
_entity_poly.pdbx_strand_id
1 'polypeptide(L)'
;MSYENILPCNYDTYGSSSAAVQLTTGGNPTRVYYQNVDGRIHELAGNGPLSSGYKDDVLAVAENPRVNTPIAVTTWNDFQQIRVYYINERNEVIEAVYASQTGWVPGAQNIGAAVPGSGLLWAVVDPAVGIRVGYQSVYAPGTITEALYSMSNEVWTTDNANIY
;
A
#
# COMPACT_ATOMS: atom_id res chain seq x y z
N MET A 1 -12.07 -37.81 18.59
CA MET A 1 -12.35 -37.31 17.23
C MET A 1 -11.19 -36.40 16.86
N SER A 2 -10.28 -36.87 16.01
CA SER A 2 -9.10 -36.13 15.57
C SER A 2 -9.49 -35.14 14.49
N TYR A 3 -9.04 -33.89 14.64
CA TYR A 3 -9.24 -32.78 13.70
C TYR A 3 -8.33 -32.93 12.47
N GLU A 4 -8.43 -34.04 11.76
CA GLU A 4 -7.71 -34.23 10.50
C GLU A 4 -8.71 -34.57 9.39
N ASN A 5 -9.39 -33.54 8.90
CA ASN A 5 -9.98 -33.46 7.56
C ASN A 5 -10.73 -32.14 7.39
N ILE A 6 -10.00 -31.03 7.42
CA ILE A 6 -10.45 -29.79 6.80
C ILE A 6 -9.44 -29.51 5.69
N LEU A 7 -9.96 -29.33 4.49
CA LEU A 7 -9.32 -29.15 3.17
C LEU A 7 -7.96 -28.43 3.21
N PRO A 8 -7.06 -28.63 2.21
CA PRO A 8 -5.84 -27.84 2.11
C PRO A 8 -6.22 -26.39 1.78
N CYS A 9 -6.56 -25.62 2.82
CA CYS A 9 -6.61 -24.19 2.72
C CYS A 9 -5.15 -23.76 2.57
N ASN A 10 -4.79 -23.25 1.40
CA ASN A 10 -3.51 -22.56 1.22
C ASN A 10 -3.51 -21.40 2.21
N TYR A 11 -2.94 -21.62 3.39
CA TYR A 11 -2.93 -20.65 4.48
C TYR A 11 -2.20 -19.36 4.07
N ASP A 12 -1.38 -19.45 3.03
CA ASP A 12 -0.56 -18.37 2.47
C ASP A 12 -1.35 -17.29 1.70
N THR A 13 -2.68 -17.43 1.50
CA THR A 13 -3.51 -16.40 0.83
C THR A 13 -4.52 -15.70 1.74
N TYR A 14 -4.61 -16.05 3.03
CA TYR A 14 -5.50 -15.36 3.95
C TYR A 14 -4.86 -14.08 4.51
N GLY A 15 -5.27 -12.93 3.96
CA GLY A 15 -5.19 -11.61 4.60
C GLY A 15 -3.81 -11.23 5.14
N SER A 16 -2.90 -10.84 4.24
CA SER A 16 -1.49 -10.63 4.58
C SER A 16 -1.19 -9.31 5.26
N SER A 17 -1.69 -8.22 4.70
CA SER A 17 -1.45 -6.86 5.14
C SER A 17 -2.64 -5.97 4.77
N SER A 18 -2.86 -4.94 5.56
CA SER A 18 -3.86 -3.92 5.31
C SER A 18 -3.36 -2.56 5.74
N ALA A 19 -3.79 -1.51 5.06
CA ALA A 19 -3.52 -0.13 5.42
C ALA A 19 -4.81 0.69 5.33
N ALA A 20 -5.00 1.60 6.27
CA ALA A 20 -6.21 2.39 6.35
C ALA A 20 -5.90 3.89 6.45
N VAL A 21 -6.73 4.70 5.79
CA VAL A 21 -6.78 6.15 5.95
C VAL A 21 -8.20 6.57 6.27
N GLN A 22 -8.31 7.61 7.07
CA GLN A 22 -9.57 8.18 7.52
C GLN A 22 -9.46 9.71 7.45
N LEU A 23 -10.46 10.36 6.89
CA LEU A 23 -10.60 11.81 7.08
C LEU A 23 -11.20 12.08 8.46
N THR A 24 -10.83 13.19 9.08
CA THR A 24 -11.45 13.65 10.34
C THR A 24 -12.60 14.64 10.09
N THR A 25 -12.98 14.81 8.82
CA THR A 25 -14.02 15.70 8.32
C THR A 25 -15.11 14.90 7.61
N GLY A 26 -16.27 15.51 7.33
CA GLY A 26 -17.26 14.95 6.41
C GLY A 26 -17.86 13.59 6.78
N GLY A 27 -18.04 13.28 8.07
CA GLY A 27 -18.53 11.97 8.53
C GLY A 27 -17.44 10.91 8.70
N ASN A 28 -16.18 11.33 8.56
CA ASN A 28 -14.99 10.52 8.68
C ASN A 28 -14.90 9.34 7.69
N PRO A 29 -15.08 9.58 6.38
CA PRO A 29 -14.96 8.52 5.39
C PRO A 29 -13.62 7.80 5.55
N THR A 30 -13.67 6.49 5.41
CA THR A 30 -12.53 5.58 5.62
C THR A 30 -12.26 4.85 4.32
N ARG A 31 -10.98 4.63 4.01
CA ARG A 31 -10.52 3.70 2.99
C ARG A 31 -9.61 2.69 3.64
N VAL A 32 -9.85 1.41 3.38
CA VAL A 32 -8.97 0.32 3.81
C VAL A 32 -8.52 -0.42 2.56
N TYR A 33 -7.22 -0.58 2.41
CA TYR A 33 -6.61 -1.36 1.34
C TYR A 33 -6.09 -2.64 1.94
N TYR A 34 -6.43 -3.78 1.35
CA TYR A 34 -6.02 -5.09 1.84
C TYR A 34 -5.83 -6.05 0.67
N GLN A 35 -4.96 -7.05 0.84
CA GLN A 35 -4.85 -8.13 -0.15
C GLN A 35 -5.89 -9.21 0.16
N ASN A 36 -6.73 -9.53 -0.81
CA ASN A 36 -7.76 -10.56 -0.68
C ASN A 36 -7.21 -11.93 -1.11
N VAL A 37 -7.98 -12.99 -0.87
CA VAL A 37 -7.61 -14.40 -1.19
C VAL A 37 -7.41 -14.66 -2.69
N ASP A 38 -7.85 -13.74 -3.55
CA ASP A 38 -7.61 -13.77 -4.99
C ASP A 38 -6.22 -13.21 -5.39
N GLY A 39 -5.42 -12.79 -4.40
CA GLY A 39 -4.09 -12.22 -4.58
C GLY A 39 -4.08 -10.74 -4.96
N ARG A 40 -5.24 -10.12 -5.16
CA ARG A 40 -5.37 -8.72 -5.58
C ARG A 40 -5.52 -7.79 -4.39
N ILE A 41 -5.22 -6.53 -4.61
CA ILE A 41 -5.50 -5.47 -3.63
C ILE A 41 -6.93 -4.99 -3.82
N HIS A 42 -7.68 -4.95 -2.72
CA HIS A 42 -9.04 -4.45 -2.65
C HIS A 42 -9.10 -3.14 -1.86
N GLU A 43 -10.03 -2.27 -2.23
CA GLU A 43 -10.40 -1.05 -1.50
C GLU A 43 -11.77 -1.28 -0.82
N LEU A 44 -11.81 -1.17 0.51
CA LEU A 44 -13.05 -0.98 1.26
C LEU A 44 -13.30 0.51 1.47
N ALA A 45 -14.34 1.03 0.84
CA ALA A 45 -14.79 2.41 1.00
C ALA A 45 -15.98 2.49 1.94
N GLY A 46 -15.79 3.12 3.11
CA GLY A 46 -16.83 3.34 4.12
C GLY A 46 -17.07 4.81 4.42
N ASN A 47 -18.21 5.09 5.06
CA ASN A 47 -18.64 6.44 5.46
C ASN A 47 -18.38 6.73 6.96
N GLY A 48 -17.33 6.12 7.50
CA GLY A 48 -17.01 6.19 8.93
C GLY A 48 -16.31 4.91 9.41
N PRO A 49 -15.43 4.99 10.42
CA PRO A 49 -14.78 3.81 11.00
C PRO A 49 -15.76 2.89 11.72
N LEU A 50 -16.94 3.40 12.09
CA LEU A 50 -18.03 2.65 12.75
C LEU A 50 -19.21 2.40 11.81
N SER A 51 -19.06 2.69 10.51
CA SER A 51 -20.12 2.45 9.54
C SER A 51 -20.29 0.95 9.29
N SER A 52 -21.52 0.48 9.10
CA SER A 52 -21.80 -0.93 8.79
C SER A 52 -21.84 -1.22 7.28
N GLY A 53 -21.62 -0.20 6.45
CA GLY A 53 -21.67 -0.29 5.00
C GLY A 53 -20.33 0.06 4.38
N TYR A 54 -19.69 -0.94 3.79
CA TYR A 54 -18.50 -0.77 2.97
C TYR A 54 -18.80 -1.22 1.55
N LYS A 55 -18.31 -0.45 0.58
CA LYS A 55 -18.18 -0.91 -0.80
C LYS A 55 -16.82 -1.56 -0.94
N ASP A 56 -16.78 -2.78 -1.47
CA ASP A 56 -15.55 -3.52 -1.73
C ASP A 56 -15.31 -3.57 -3.25
N ASP A 57 -14.21 -2.99 -3.70
CA ASP A 57 -13.80 -2.97 -5.10
C ASP A 57 -12.35 -3.43 -5.25
N VAL A 58 -12.07 -4.17 -6.32
CA VAL A 58 -10.69 -4.50 -6.70
C VAL A 58 -9.99 -3.24 -7.19
N LEU A 59 -8.79 -2.95 -6.66
CA LEU A 59 -7.90 -1.92 -7.16
C LEU A 59 -7.24 -2.39 -8.46
N ALA A 60 -7.98 -2.29 -9.58
CA ALA A 60 -7.61 -2.89 -10.86
C ALA A 60 -6.29 -2.39 -11.47
N VAL A 61 -5.81 -1.22 -11.06
CA VAL A 61 -4.53 -0.65 -11.50
C VAL A 61 -3.33 -1.20 -10.75
N ALA A 62 -3.54 -2.04 -9.72
CA ALA A 62 -2.46 -2.66 -8.98
C ALA A 62 -1.84 -3.81 -9.81
N GLU A 63 -0.63 -3.60 -10.33
CA GLU A 63 0.08 -4.53 -11.20
C GLU A 63 0.75 -5.67 -10.40
N ASN A 64 0.22 -6.88 -10.55
CA ASN A 64 0.77 -8.14 -10.01
C ASN A 64 1.34 -8.00 -8.58
N PRO A 65 0.51 -7.66 -7.58
CA PRO A 65 0.95 -7.64 -6.19
C PRO A 65 1.47 -9.02 -5.81
N ARG A 66 2.66 -9.11 -5.18
CA ARG A 66 3.12 -10.43 -4.72
C ARG A 66 2.16 -10.97 -3.67
N VAL A 67 2.06 -12.30 -3.58
CA VAL A 67 1.36 -12.93 -2.46
C VAL A 67 2.01 -12.48 -1.15
N ASN A 68 1.19 -12.10 -0.19
CA ASN A 68 1.60 -11.52 1.07
C ASN A 68 2.36 -10.18 0.97
N THR A 69 1.90 -9.30 0.07
CA THR A 69 2.49 -7.98 -0.08
C THR A 69 2.17 -7.08 1.11
N PRO A 70 3.14 -6.36 1.71
CA PRO A 70 2.84 -5.29 2.63
C PRO A 70 2.18 -4.14 1.87
N ILE A 71 1.24 -3.45 2.52
CA ILE A 71 0.51 -2.34 1.93
C ILE A 71 0.72 -1.10 2.80
N ALA A 72 0.97 0.03 2.16
CA ALA A 72 0.95 1.34 2.81
C ALA A 72 0.04 2.28 2.02
N VAL A 73 -0.57 3.24 2.71
CA VAL A 73 -1.44 4.22 2.07
C VAL A 73 -1.19 5.60 2.67
N THR A 74 -1.24 6.62 1.82
CA THR A 74 -1.30 8.00 2.25
C THR A 74 -2.33 8.77 1.42
N THR A 75 -2.79 9.89 1.95
CA THR A 75 -3.79 10.73 1.30
C THR A 75 -3.70 12.18 1.74
N TRP A 76 -4.14 13.07 0.86
CA TRP A 76 -4.26 14.50 1.15
C TRP A 76 -5.42 15.12 0.36
N ASN A 77 -5.72 16.38 0.68
CA ASN A 77 -6.81 17.15 0.08
C ASN A 77 -8.16 16.43 0.15
N ASP A 78 -8.55 15.95 1.34
CA ASP A 78 -9.83 15.28 1.59
C ASP A 78 -10.10 14.11 0.63
N PHE A 79 -9.15 13.16 0.52
CA PHE A 79 -9.20 12.00 -0.39
C PHE A 79 -9.22 12.36 -1.88
N GLN A 80 -9.00 13.62 -2.27
CA GLN A 80 -8.80 13.95 -3.69
C GLN A 80 -7.48 13.40 -4.24
N GLN A 81 -6.56 13.04 -3.36
CA GLN A 81 -5.32 12.39 -3.70
C GLN A 81 -5.10 11.21 -2.75
N ILE A 82 -4.99 10.00 -3.28
CA ILE A 82 -4.62 8.81 -2.51
C ILE A 82 -3.46 8.14 -3.23
N ARG A 83 -2.50 7.64 -2.47
CA ARG A 83 -1.41 6.79 -2.97
C ARG A 83 -1.40 5.50 -2.18
N VAL A 84 -1.41 4.39 -2.88
CA VAL A 84 -1.28 3.06 -2.31
C VAL A 84 0.03 2.48 -2.78
N TYR A 85 0.87 2.07 -1.83
CA TYR A 85 2.15 1.44 -2.08
C TYR A 85 2.06 -0.03 -1.73
N TYR A 86 2.70 -0.84 -2.56
CA TYR A 86 2.80 -2.28 -2.37
C TYR A 86 4.04 -2.80 -3.08
N ILE A 87 4.37 -4.06 -2.81
CA ILE A 87 5.48 -4.76 -3.47
C ILE A 87 4.91 -5.74 -4.50
N ASN A 88 5.42 -5.70 -5.73
CA ASN A 88 5.00 -6.62 -6.79
C ASN A 88 5.74 -7.98 -6.73
N GLU A 89 5.35 -8.91 -7.59
CA GLU A 89 5.98 -10.25 -7.71
C GLU A 89 7.48 -10.23 -8.04
N ARG A 90 8.01 -9.11 -8.57
CA ARG A 90 9.44 -8.90 -8.83
C ARG A 90 10.19 -8.31 -7.63
N ASN A 91 9.50 -8.13 -6.51
CA ASN A 91 9.99 -7.44 -5.30
C ASN A 91 10.35 -5.97 -5.55
N GLU A 92 9.63 -5.30 -6.45
CA GLU A 92 9.74 -3.86 -6.67
C GLU A 92 8.67 -3.14 -5.84
N VAL A 93 9.05 -2.04 -5.19
CA VAL A 93 8.11 -1.11 -4.55
C VAL A 93 7.44 -0.29 -5.65
N ILE A 94 6.11 -0.35 -5.70
CA ILE A 94 5.32 0.31 -6.73
C ILE A 94 4.12 1.04 -6.14
N GLU A 95 3.53 1.93 -6.93
CA GLU A 95 2.49 2.86 -6.53
C GLU A 95 1.24 2.74 -7.41
N ALA A 96 0.07 2.81 -6.78
CA ALA A 96 -1.21 3.10 -7.42
C ALA A 96 -1.69 4.49 -6.98
N VAL A 97 -2.18 5.28 -7.92
CA VAL A 97 -2.49 6.70 -7.74
C VAL A 97 -3.99 6.91 -7.96
N TYR A 98 -4.67 7.48 -6.97
CA TYR A 98 -5.97 8.10 -7.17
C TYR A 98 -5.81 9.61 -7.21
N ALA A 99 -6.40 10.24 -8.23
CA ALA A 99 -6.68 11.67 -8.24
C ALA A 99 -8.15 11.88 -8.60
N SER A 100 -8.83 12.80 -7.94
CA SER A 100 -10.28 13.02 -8.17
C SER A 100 -10.64 13.37 -9.62
N GLN A 101 -9.70 13.92 -10.39
CA GLN A 101 -9.89 14.26 -11.80
C GLN A 101 -9.75 13.06 -12.75
N THR A 102 -8.94 12.05 -12.40
CA THR A 102 -8.57 10.94 -13.30
C THR A 102 -9.02 9.58 -12.80
N GLY A 103 -9.43 9.49 -11.53
CA GLY A 103 -9.62 8.22 -10.85
C GLY A 103 -8.30 7.51 -10.60
N TRP A 104 -8.39 6.18 -10.50
CA TRP A 104 -7.23 5.30 -10.28
C TRP A 104 -6.41 5.12 -11.57
N VAL A 105 -5.10 5.34 -11.47
CA VAL A 105 -4.10 5.08 -12.52
C VAL A 105 -2.86 4.43 -11.93
N PRO A 106 -2.06 3.70 -12.72
CA PRO A 106 -0.73 3.27 -12.28
C PRO A 106 0.16 4.47 -11.94
N GLY A 107 0.91 4.38 -10.84
CA GLY A 107 1.89 5.37 -10.40
C GLY A 107 3.32 4.98 -10.78
N ALA A 108 4.28 5.39 -9.97
CA ALA A 108 5.68 4.97 -10.14
C ALA A 108 5.83 3.44 -10.00
N GLN A 109 6.48 2.81 -10.98
CA GLN A 109 6.68 1.34 -11.04
C GLN A 109 8.09 0.89 -10.66
N ASN A 110 8.96 1.80 -10.22
CA ASN A 110 10.32 1.48 -9.80
C ASN A 110 10.78 2.45 -8.71
N ILE A 111 10.08 2.42 -7.57
CA ILE A 111 10.44 3.23 -6.40
C ILE A 111 11.68 2.63 -5.71
N GLY A 112 11.84 1.30 -5.75
CA GLY A 112 12.99 0.60 -5.19
C GLY A 112 12.86 -0.91 -5.24
N ALA A 113 13.95 -1.61 -4.90
CA ALA A 113 14.01 -3.07 -4.86
C ALA A 113 13.98 -3.57 -3.41
N ALA A 114 12.88 -4.20 -3.02
CA ALA A 114 12.66 -4.71 -1.67
C ALA A 114 13.24 -6.11 -1.47
N VAL A 115 13.62 -6.44 -0.24
CA VAL A 115 14.04 -7.79 0.14
C VAL A 115 12.89 -8.78 -0.11
N PRO A 116 13.11 -9.89 -0.84
CA PRO A 116 12.11 -10.93 -1.00
C PRO A 116 11.60 -11.43 0.35
N GLY A 117 10.28 -11.46 0.50
CA GLY A 117 9.60 -11.85 1.74
C GLY A 117 9.47 -10.77 2.80
N SER A 118 10.05 -9.56 2.64
CA SER A 118 9.93 -8.51 3.66
C SER A 118 8.49 -8.04 3.85
N GLY A 119 8.01 -8.01 5.09
CA GLY A 119 6.71 -7.44 5.45
C GLY A 119 6.76 -5.94 5.78
N LEU A 120 7.90 -5.27 5.59
CA LEU A 120 8.04 -3.86 5.95
C LEU A 120 7.69 -2.95 4.77
N LEU A 121 6.63 -2.17 4.92
CA LEU A 121 6.32 -1.02 4.07
C LEU A 121 5.57 0.02 4.88
N TRP A 122 5.94 1.29 4.75
CA TRP A 122 5.19 2.41 5.31
C TRP A 122 5.29 3.63 4.40
N ALA A 123 4.34 4.55 4.53
CA ALA A 123 4.35 5.79 3.80
C ALA A 123 3.84 6.94 4.67
N VAL A 124 4.41 8.12 4.49
CA VAL A 124 3.94 9.38 5.08
C VAL A 124 3.99 10.48 4.02
N VAL A 125 3.11 11.47 4.15
CA VAL A 125 3.06 12.63 3.24
C VAL A 125 3.13 13.93 4.02
N ASP A 126 3.89 14.87 3.49
CA ASP A 126 3.68 16.30 3.68
C ASP A 126 3.25 16.87 2.32
N PRO A 127 1.97 17.26 2.14
CA PRO A 127 1.47 17.73 0.84
C PRO A 127 2.19 18.98 0.30
N ALA A 128 2.88 19.73 1.16
CA ALA A 128 3.66 20.90 0.75
C ALA A 128 5.08 20.53 0.29
N VAL A 129 5.58 19.36 0.67
CA VAL A 129 7.00 18.99 0.50
C VAL A 129 7.15 17.73 -0.35
N GLY A 130 6.54 16.62 0.06
CA GLY A 130 6.91 15.31 -0.48
C GLY A 130 6.21 14.13 0.16
N ILE A 131 6.45 12.96 -0.43
CA ILE A 131 6.09 11.67 0.13
C ILE A 131 7.36 10.95 0.53
N ARG A 132 7.31 10.20 1.61
CA ARG A 132 8.36 9.27 2.00
C ARG A 132 7.79 7.87 2.12
N VAL A 133 8.48 6.90 1.53
CA VAL A 133 8.10 5.48 1.55
C VAL A 133 9.27 4.67 2.09
N GLY A 134 9.07 3.98 3.21
CA GLY A 134 10.11 3.16 3.82
C GLY A 134 9.89 1.67 3.61
N TYR A 135 10.95 0.93 3.32
CA TYR A 135 10.95 -0.51 3.04
C TYR A 135 12.33 -1.12 3.38
N GLN A 136 12.47 -2.45 3.42
CA GLN A 136 13.78 -3.08 3.49
C GLN A 136 14.33 -3.31 2.09
N SER A 137 15.45 -2.67 1.74
CA SER A 137 16.09 -2.82 0.43
C SER A 137 16.99 -4.05 0.34
N VAL A 138 17.08 -4.68 -0.83
CA VAL A 138 18.05 -5.76 -1.10
C VAL A 138 19.51 -5.30 -0.91
N TYR A 139 19.78 -4.00 -1.05
CA TYR A 139 21.12 -3.43 -0.91
C TYR A 139 21.50 -3.14 0.54
N ALA A 140 20.52 -3.05 1.44
CA ALA A 140 20.71 -2.78 2.87
C ALA A 140 19.65 -3.50 3.73
N PRO A 141 19.59 -4.84 3.71
CA PRO A 141 18.48 -5.60 4.30
C PRO A 141 18.38 -5.47 5.83
N GLY A 142 19.48 -5.07 6.49
CA GLY A 142 19.54 -4.87 7.94
C GLY A 142 19.01 -3.52 8.42
N THR A 143 18.63 -2.61 7.52
CA THR A 143 18.12 -1.27 7.85
C THR A 143 16.83 -0.95 7.11
N ILE A 144 16.21 0.18 7.45
CA ILE A 144 15.09 0.73 6.71
C ILE A 144 15.66 1.66 5.63
N THR A 145 15.30 1.42 4.38
CA THR A 145 15.57 2.29 3.23
C THR A 145 14.37 3.22 3.01
N GLU A 146 14.62 4.47 2.63
CA GLU A 146 13.57 5.46 2.39
C GLU A 146 13.64 5.96 0.93
N ALA A 147 12.55 5.81 0.18
CA ALA A 147 12.34 6.53 -1.07
C ALA A 147 11.61 7.84 -0.79
N LEU A 148 12.02 8.91 -1.47
CA LEU A 148 11.52 10.27 -1.30
C LEU A 148 10.94 10.76 -2.62
N TYR A 149 9.68 11.17 -2.62
CA TYR A 149 9.07 11.89 -3.72
C TYR A 149 9.06 13.38 -3.42
N SER A 150 9.61 14.20 -4.32
CA SER A 150 9.53 15.66 -4.23
C SER A 150 8.27 16.16 -4.93
N MET A 151 7.37 16.84 -4.21
CA MET A 151 6.18 17.46 -4.82
C MET A 151 6.56 18.60 -5.80
N SER A 152 7.66 19.31 -5.53
CA SER A 152 8.08 20.44 -6.37
C SER A 152 8.76 20.02 -7.68
N ASN A 153 9.51 18.92 -7.65
CA ASN A 153 10.26 18.43 -8.80
C ASN A 153 9.59 17.23 -9.48
N GLU A 154 8.50 16.74 -8.88
CA GLU A 154 7.73 15.57 -9.32
C GLU A 154 8.60 14.34 -9.59
N VAL A 155 9.63 14.13 -8.77
CA VAL A 155 10.64 13.10 -8.95
C VAL A 155 10.80 12.26 -7.70
N TRP A 156 10.97 10.95 -7.91
CA TRP A 156 11.41 10.01 -6.88
C TRP A 156 12.93 9.98 -6.82
N THR A 157 13.47 10.06 -5.62
CA THR A 157 14.85 9.72 -5.29
C THR A 157 14.85 8.59 -4.27
N THR A 158 15.86 7.72 -4.33
CA THR A 158 16.10 6.72 -3.30
C THR A 158 17.27 7.17 -2.46
N ASP A 159 17.05 7.33 -1.16
CA ASP A 159 18.13 7.52 -0.20
C ASP A 159 18.24 6.25 0.65
N ASN A 160 19.44 5.68 0.70
CA ASN A 160 19.73 4.66 1.69
C ASN A 160 19.92 5.40 3.01
N ALA A 161 18.81 5.67 3.72
CA ALA A 161 18.87 6.09 5.11
C ALA A 161 19.58 4.99 5.90
N ASN A 162 20.90 5.11 6.06
CA ASN A 162 21.64 4.36 7.05
C ASN A 162 21.24 4.96 8.41
N ILE A 163 20.13 4.47 8.97
CA ILE A 163 19.77 4.76 10.34
C ILE A 163 20.72 3.94 11.21
N TYR A 164 21.79 4.59 11.70
CA TYR A 164 22.70 4.04 12.72
C TYR A 164 22.09 4.20 14.12
#